data_AF-X1ILF7-F1
#
_entry.id   AF-X1ILF7-F1
#
_cell.length_a   1.000
_cell.length_b   1.000
_cell.length_c   1.000
_cell.angle_alpha   90.00
_cell.angle_beta   90.00
_cell.angle_gamma   90.00
#
_symmetry.space_group_name_H-M   'P 1'
#
loop_
_entity.id
_entity.type
_entity.pdbx_description
1 polymer ?
#
loop_
_entity_poly.entity_id
_entity_poly.type
_entity_poly.pdbx_seq_one_letter_code
_entity_poly.pdbx_strand_id
1 'polypeptide(L)'
;ETYFKYASEKQLKYVSPIAKFEIEHIDARLAIISQENTKSMTNVDPKKQAMSSVAMKDIHQIFLERAAKKELRWCVTQYPTNAAAQDADMSLGDYEDFIFNAAHVDKRDPVGHWNKVFKEQEKVRKLMDSKKQLHVIAKDTDLTVSVDGRKWINCYGRENFPDGEVFTGPIENSAEGYISYSFPVSHGGREVDDIKLWFKKGKVVKAEASKGKKFLESMLDMDKGAR
;
A
#
# COMPACT_ATOMS: atom_id res chain seq x y z
N GLU A 1 12.49 -10.31 13.07
CA GLU A 1 12.34 -11.78 12.89
C GLU A 1 12.22 -12.59 14.17
N THR A 2 13.01 -12.30 15.22
CA THR A 2 13.07 -13.08 16.47
C THR A 2 11.69 -13.35 17.07
N TYR A 3 10.85 -12.32 17.15
CA TYR A 3 9.48 -12.46 17.65
C TYR A 3 8.72 -13.55 16.89
N PHE A 4 8.59 -13.46 15.57
CA PHE A 4 7.87 -14.46 14.79
C PHE A 4 8.53 -15.84 14.80
N LYS A 5 9.86 -15.91 14.92
CA LYS A 5 10.58 -17.18 14.98
C LYS A 5 10.19 -17.97 16.24
N TYR A 6 10.20 -17.32 17.40
CA TYR A 6 10.07 -18.00 18.70
C TYR A 6 8.71 -17.82 19.39
N ALA A 7 7.88 -16.87 18.96
CA ALA A 7 6.58 -16.64 19.58
C ALA A 7 5.68 -17.87 19.48
N SER A 8 5.02 -18.15 20.60
CA SER A 8 3.89 -19.06 20.69
C SER A 8 2.66 -18.48 19.99
N GLU A 9 1.70 -19.33 19.66
CA GLU A 9 0.40 -18.91 19.13
C GLU A 9 -0.31 -17.91 20.04
N LYS A 10 -0.25 -18.10 21.36
CA LYS A 10 -0.81 -17.16 22.34
C LYS A 10 -0.19 -15.76 22.22
N GLN A 11 1.13 -15.69 22.02
CA GLN A 11 1.82 -14.41 21.83
C GLN A 11 1.45 -13.79 20.48
N LEU A 12 1.45 -14.56 19.39
CA LEU A 12 1.09 -14.06 18.05
C LEU A 12 -0.35 -13.51 17.98
N LYS A 13 -1.27 -14.08 18.77
CA LYS A 13 -2.66 -13.65 18.88
C LYS A 13 -2.90 -12.57 19.93
N TYR A 14 -1.89 -12.20 20.71
CA TYR A 14 -2.05 -11.22 21.77
C TYR A 14 -2.15 -9.82 21.20
N VAL A 15 -3.24 -9.13 21.51
CA VAL A 15 -3.45 -7.72 21.19
C VAL A 15 -3.19 -6.91 22.44
N SER A 16 -2.19 -6.02 22.39
CA SER A 16 -1.84 -5.17 23.53
C SER A 16 -2.98 -4.20 23.87
N PRO A 17 -3.49 -4.20 25.11
CA PRO A 17 -4.48 -3.20 25.54
C PRO A 17 -3.96 -1.77 25.44
N ILE A 18 -2.64 -1.56 25.60
CA ILE A 18 -2.01 -0.25 25.44
C ILE A 18 -2.07 0.19 23.98
N ALA A 19 -1.76 -0.70 23.03
CA ALA A 19 -1.82 -0.37 21.60
C ALA A 19 -3.25 -0.04 21.16
N LYS A 20 -4.24 -0.76 21.72
CA LYS A 20 -5.66 -0.45 21.48
C LYS A 20 -6.06 0.90 22.08
N PHE A 21 -5.69 1.15 23.34
CA PHE A 21 -5.95 2.44 23.99
C PHE A 21 -5.31 3.59 23.21
N GLU A 22 -4.06 3.45 22.78
CA GLU A 22 -3.35 4.46 22.00
C GLU A 22 -4.13 4.79 20.71
N ILE A 23 -4.47 3.80 19.90
CA ILE A 23 -5.16 4.06 18.62
C ILE A 23 -6.58 4.62 18.79
N GLU A 24 -7.20 4.41 19.95
CA GLU A 24 -8.51 4.99 20.29
C GLU A 24 -8.41 6.47 20.69
N HIS A 25 -7.28 6.92 21.24
CA HIS A 25 -7.18 8.22 21.93
C HIS A 25 -6.21 9.22 21.28
N ILE A 26 -5.21 8.79 20.51
CA ILE A 26 -4.28 9.75 19.88
C ILE A 26 -4.99 10.62 18.84
N ASP A 27 -4.59 11.88 18.72
CA ASP A 27 -5.12 12.81 17.70
C ASP A 27 -4.36 12.73 16.37
N ALA A 28 -3.11 12.28 16.41
CA ALA A 28 -2.21 12.26 15.27
C ALA A 28 -1.24 11.07 15.33
N ARG A 29 -0.91 10.53 14.15
CA ARG A 29 0.11 9.47 13.98
C ARG A 29 1.01 9.77 12.79
N LEU A 30 2.31 9.83 13.00
CA LEU A 30 3.31 9.87 11.93
C LEU A 30 4.06 8.53 11.92
N ALA A 31 4.00 7.82 10.80
CA ALA A 31 4.78 6.60 10.57
C ALA A 31 5.92 6.92 9.61
N ILE A 32 7.16 6.67 10.05
CA ILE A 32 8.35 6.81 9.23
C ILE A 32 8.83 5.40 8.87
N ILE A 33 8.78 5.08 7.59
CA ILE A 33 9.29 3.81 7.05
C ILE A 33 10.81 3.94 6.96
N SER A 34 11.52 3.20 7.82
CA SER A 34 12.98 3.27 7.94
C SER A 34 13.57 1.87 8.15
N GLN A 35 13.14 0.89 7.35
CA GLN A 35 13.59 -0.49 7.50
C GLN A 35 15.09 -0.62 7.18
N GLU A 36 15.86 -1.23 8.07
CA GLU A 36 17.29 -1.49 7.85
C GLU A 36 17.55 -2.81 7.10
N ASN A 37 16.53 -3.67 6.98
CA ASN A 37 16.61 -4.93 6.23
C ASN A 37 15.20 -5.36 5.77
N THR A 38 14.91 -5.11 4.50
CA THR A 38 13.64 -5.45 3.84
C THR A 38 13.41 -6.95 3.71
N LYS A 39 14.47 -7.76 3.82
CA LYS A 39 14.46 -9.23 3.71
C LYS A 39 14.50 -9.94 5.07
N SER A 40 14.43 -9.19 6.17
CA SER A 40 14.52 -9.74 7.54
C SER A 40 13.48 -10.83 7.86
N MET A 41 12.35 -10.89 7.15
CA MET A 41 11.30 -11.89 7.40
C MET A 41 11.31 -13.07 6.41
N THR A 42 12.33 -13.19 5.54
CA THR A 42 12.39 -14.21 4.46
C THR A 42 12.14 -15.63 4.99
N ASN A 43 12.79 -15.99 6.10
CA ASN A 43 12.73 -17.34 6.70
C ASN A 43 11.64 -17.49 7.78
N VAL A 44 10.82 -16.47 8.00
CA VAL A 44 9.71 -16.54 8.96
C VAL A 44 8.51 -17.23 8.32
N ASP A 45 7.94 -18.26 8.96
CA ASP A 45 6.72 -18.92 8.51
C ASP A 45 5.60 -17.90 8.19
N PRO A 46 5.14 -17.81 6.92
CA PRO A 46 4.05 -16.92 6.53
C PRO A 46 2.79 -17.07 7.39
N LYS A 47 2.48 -18.28 7.88
CA LYS A 47 1.30 -18.53 8.72
C LYS A 47 1.38 -17.79 10.05
N LYS A 48 2.58 -17.65 10.63
CA LYS A 48 2.77 -16.87 11.86
C LYS A 48 2.56 -15.38 11.62
N GLN A 49 3.02 -14.85 10.49
CA GLN A 49 2.77 -13.46 10.09
C GLN A 49 1.28 -13.22 9.86
N ALA A 50 0.61 -14.11 9.12
CA ALA A 50 -0.83 -14.06 8.88
C ALA A 50 -1.63 -14.12 10.19
N MET A 51 -1.25 -15.01 11.12
CA MET A 51 -1.91 -15.12 12.43
C MET A 51 -1.85 -13.82 13.24
N SER A 52 -0.69 -13.16 13.26
CA SER A 52 -0.53 -11.87 13.93
C SER A 52 -1.29 -10.75 13.21
N SER A 53 -1.29 -10.75 11.88
CA SER A 53 -2.09 -9.81 11.07
C SER A 53 -3.58 -9.93 11.36
N VAL A 54 -4.11 -11.17 11.44
CA VAL A 54 -5.51 -11.43 11.80
C VAL A 54 -5.83 -10.92 13.21
N ALA A 55 -4.94 -11.12 14.18
CA ALA A 55 -5.16 -10.64 15.55
C ALA A 55 -5.23 -9.10 15.62
N MET A 56 -4.49 -8.40 14.75
CA MET A 56 -4.45 -6.93 14.72
C MET A 56 -5.60 -6.29 13.93
N LYS A 57 -6.53 -7.08 13.36
CA LYS A 57 -7.65 -6.57 12.55
C LYS A 57 -8.48 -5.51 13.28
N ASP A 58 -8.79 -5.73 14.55
CA ASP A 58 -9.61 -4.78 15.33
C ASP A 58 -8.92 -3.43 15.50
N ILE A 59 -7.62 -3.42 15.81
CA ILE A 59 -6.83 -2.17 15.91
C ILE A 59 -6.78 -1.46 14.56
N HIS A 60 -6.59 -2.21 13.47
CA HIS A 60 -6.57 -1.64 12.12
C HIS A 60 -7.94 -1.05 11.74
N GLN A 61 -9.03 -1.71 12.11
CA GLN A 61 -10.39 -1.23 11.86
C GLN A 61 -10.66 0.09 12.59
N ILE A 62 -10.27 0.20 13.87
CA ILE A 62 -10.37 1.44 14.65
C ILE A 62 -9.60 2.57 13.95
N PHE A 63 -8.37 2.29 13.50
CA PHE A 63 -7.56 3.26 12.75
C PHE A 63 -8.29 3.74 11.49
N LEU A 64 -8.80 2.83 10.65
CA LEU A 64 -9.49 3.16 9.41
C LEU A 64 -10.76 3.98 9.66
N GLU A 65 -11.56 3.61 10.66
CA GLU A 65 -12.78 4.33 11.01
C GLU A 65 -12.51 5.75 11.48
N ARG A 66 -11.53 5.93 12.38
CA ARG A 66 -11.16 7.26 12.87
C ARG A 66 -10.53 8.12 11.77
N ALA A 67 -9.72 7.52 10.90
CA ALA A 67 -9.16 8.20 9.73
C ALA A 67 -10.27 8.65 8.76
N ALA A 68 -11.23 7.78 8.45
CA ALA A 68 -12.35 8.10 7.56
C ALA A 68 -13.26 9.21 8.13
N LYS A 69 -13.46 9.24 9.45
CA LYS A 69 -14.19 10.30 10.17
C LYS A 69 -13.37 11.58 10.36
N LYS A 70 -12.08 11.58 9.99
CA LYS A 70 -11.12 12.67 10.22
C LYS A 70 -10.89 13.00 11.70
N GLU A 71 -11.15 12.04 12.58
CA GLU A 71 -10.88 12.12 14.03
C GLU A 71 -9.43 11.77 14.36
N LEU A 72 -8.73 11.09 13.44
CA LEU A 72 -7.31 10.79 13.54
C LEU A 72 -6.60 11.35 12.31
N ARG A 73 -5.68 12.29 12.54
CA ARG A 73 -4.73 12.73 11.50
C ARG A 73 -3.62 11.71 11.39
N TRP A 74 -3.22 11.36 10.19
CA TRP A 74 -2.12 10.43 10.02
C TRP A 74 -1.30 10.78 8.79
N CYS A 75 -0.02 10.41 8.83
CA CYS A 75 0.87 10.50 7.69
C CYS A 75 1.83 9.32 7.71
N VAL A 76 2.08 8.71 6.55
CA VAL A 76 3.15 7.76 6.32
C VAL A 76 4.18 8.41 5.41
N THR A 77 5.45 8.35 5.80
CA THR A 77 6.56 8.84 4.98
C THR A 77 7.74 7.88 4.99
N GLN A 78 8.67 8.06 4.05
CA GLN A 78 9.85 7.22 3.87
C GLN A 78 11.10 7.96 4.34
N TYR A 79 11.91 7.29 5.15
CA TYR A 79 13.28 7.71 5.44
C TYR A 79 14.27 6.91 4.61
N PRO A 80 15.28 7.55 3.99
CA PRO A 80 16.32 6.86 3.24
C PRO A 80 17.12 5.90 4.13
N THR A 81 17.29 4.67 3.67
CA THR A 81 18.07 3.64 4.39
C THR A 81 18.89 2.84 3.39
N ASN A 82 19.98 2.22 3.86
CA ASN A 82 20.81 1.36 3.01
C ASN A 82 20.00 0.22 2.38
N ALA A 83 19.04 -0.38 3.11
CA ALA A 83 18.22 -1.45 2.57
C ALA A 83 17.28 -0.98 1.46
N ALA A 84 16.62 0.17 1.65
CA ALA A 84 15.75 0.72 0.61
C ALA A 84 16.54 1.18 -0.62
N ALA A 85 17.74 1.75 -0.43
CA ALA A 85 18.65 2.11 -1.52
C ALA A 85 19.10 0.88 -2.31
N GLN A 86 19.46 -0.21 -1.63
CA GLN A 86 19.82 -1.48 -2.26
C GLN A 86 18.66 -2.10 -3.06
N ASP A 87 17.44 -2.09 -2.53
CA ASP A 87 16.27 -2.59 -3.26
C ASP A 87 15.91 -1.71 -4.47
N ALA A 88 16.33 -0.43 -4.47
CA ALA A 88 16.16 0.49 -5.58
C ALA A 88 17.34 0.50 -6.58
N ASP A 89 18.34 -0.38 -6.38
CA ASP A 89 19.59 -0.41 -7.16
C ASP A 89 20.35 0.95 -7.17
N MET A 90 20.33 1.66 -6.05
CA MET A 90 20.94 2.99 -5.87
C MET A 90 21.98 3.00 -4.74
N SER A 91 22.93 3.95 -4.81
CA SER A 91 23.70 4.32 -3.62
C SER A 91 22.81 5.01 -2.59
N LEU A 92 23.22 5.07 -1.32
CA LEU A 92 22.42 5.74 -0.29
C LEU A 92 22.19 7.23 -0.63
N GLY A 93 23.23 7.93 -1.09
CA GLY A 93 23.12 9.35 -1.45
C GLY A 93 22.20 9.58 -2.65
N ASP A 94 22.29 8.74 -3.69
CA ASP A 94 21.37 8.84 -4.84
C ASP A 94 19.91 8.57 -4.43
N TYR A 95 19.70 7.64 -3.49
CA TYR A 95 18.38 7.35 -2.97
C TYR A 95 17.83 8.46 -2.06
N GLU A 96 18.68 9.09 -1.25
CA GLU A 96 18.34 10.29 -0.48
C GLU A 96 17.88 11.41 -1.40
N ASP A 97 18.67 11.72 -2.43
CA ASP A 97 18.33 12.71 -3.44
C ASP A 97 17.03 12.33 -4.16
N PHE A 98 16.83 11.06 -4.52
CA PHE A 98 15.59 10.59 -5.13
C PHE A 98 14.36 10.87 -4.25
N ILE A 99 14.40 10.47 -2.96
CA ILE A 99 13.29 10.66 -2.03
C ILE A 99 13.03 12.14 -1.76
N PHE A 100 14.08 12.95 -1.52
CA PHE A 100 13.92 14.37 -1.23
C PHE A 100 13.43 15.15 -2.44
N ASN A 101 13.89 14.81 -3.64
CA ASN A 101 13.40 15.40 -4.88
C ASN A 101 11.93 15.05 -5.13
N ALA A 102 11.52 13.80 -4.88
CA ALA A 102 10.11 13.38 -4.98
C ALA A 102 9.22 14.06 -3.92
N ALA A 103 9.78 14.33 -2.73
CA ALA A 103 9.10 15.05 -1.65
C ALA A 103 9.07 16.57 -1.85
N HIS A 104 9.88 17.09 -2.78
CA HIS A 104 10.03 18.52 -3.06
C HIS A 104 10.40 19.36 -1.82
N VAL A 105 11.09 18.75 -0.86
CA VAL A 105 11.51 19.39 0.40
C VAL A 105 12.69 20.34 0.19
N ASP A 106 13.41 20.19 -0.91
CA ASP A 106 14.53 21.02 -1.37
C ASP A 106 14.06 22.38 -1.95
N LYS A 107 12.77 22.53 -2.26
CA LYS A 107 12.23 23.74 -2.89
C LYS A 107 12.29 24.92 -1.93
N ARG A 108 12.40 26.13 -2.50
CA ARG A 108 12.32 27.39 -1.74
C ARG A 108 11.00 27.54 -0.97
N ASP A 109 9.92 27.01 -1.51
CA ASP A 109 8.59 26.98 -0.88
C ASP A 109 7.93 25.59 -1.11
N PRO A 110 8.30 24.57 -0.30
CA PRO A 110 7.74 23.22 -0.42
C PRO A 110 6.23 23.18 -0.18
N VAL A 111 5.74 23.99 0.75
CA VAL A 111 4.30 24.08 1.05
C VAL A 111 3.54 24.68 -0.13
N GLY A 112 4.06 25.75 -0.73
CA GLY A 112 3.52 26.33 -1.95
C GLY A 112 3.54 25.36 -3.14
N HIS A 113 4.60 24.55 -3.25
CA HIS A 113 4.67 23.48 -4.25
C HIS A 113 3.51 22.49 -4.09
N TRP A 114 3.33 21.90 -2.91
CA TRP A 114 2.25 20.93 -2.67
C TRP A 114 0.84 21.55 -2.79
N ASN A 115 0.67 22.82 -2.40
CA ASN A 115 -0.57 23.56 -2.65
C ASN A 115 -0.86 23.76 -4.16
N LYS A 116 0.19 23.89 -4.99
CA LYS A 116 0.05 23.94 -6.44
C LYS A 116 -0.31 22.56 -7.00
N VAL A 117 0.37 21.51 -6.55
CA VAL A 117 0.08 20.11 -6.92
C VAL A 117 -1.39 19.78 -6.62
N PHE A 118 -1.88 20.12 -5.42
CA PHE A 118 -3.31 20.01 -5.07
C PHE A 118 -4.22 20.64 -6.12
N LYS A 119 -3.97 21.91 -6.49
CA LYS A 119 -4.81 22.65 -7.46
C LYS A 119 -4.78 22.02 -8.85
N GLU A 120 -3.66 21.45 -9.26
CA GLU A 120 -3.51 20.79 -10.56
C GLU A 120 -4.22 19.43 -10.58
N GLN A 121 -3.96 18.58 -9.58
CA GLN A 121 -4.61 17.28 -9.43
C GLN A 121 -6.12 17.40 -9.20
N GLU A 122 -6.59 18.47 -8.55
CA GLU A 122 -8.03 18.66 -8.29
C GLU A 122 -8.83 18.80 -9.58
N LYS A 123 -8.20 19.26 -10.67
CA LYS A 123 -8.81 19.28 -12.01
C LYS A 123 -9.01 17.85 -12.53
N VAL A 124 -8.02 16.99 -12.32
CA VAL A 124 -8.09 15.56 -12.68
C VAL A 124 -9.15 14.88 -11.84
N ARG A 125 -9.13 15.05 -10.52
CA ARG A 125 -10.13 14.48 -9.61
C ARG A 125 -11.56 14.86 -9.99
N LYS A 126 -11.80 16.12 -10.36
CA LYS A 126 -13.11 16.59 -10.88
C LYS A 126 -13.50 15.97 -12.22
N LEU A 127 -12.54 15.77 -13.13
CA LEU A 127 -12.80 15.03 -14.37
C LEU A 127 -13.20 13.58 -14.08
N MET A 128 -12.59 12.97 -13.07
CA MET A 128 -12.83 11.56 -12.73
C MET A 128 -14.22 11.33 -12.09
N ASP A 129 -14.79 12.31 -11.40
CA ASP A 129 -16.14 12.22 -10.80
C ASP A 129 -17.26 11.86 -11.78
N SER A 130 -17.12 12.24 -13.06
CA SER A 130 -18.13 11.93 -14.07
C SER A 130 -17.92 10.57 -14.74
N LYS A 131 -16.86 9.84 -14.38
CA LYS A 131 -16.48 8.59 -15.03
C LYS A 131 -17.17 7.42 -14.34
N LYS A 132 -17.61 6.47 -15.17
CA LYS A 132 -18.32 5.26 -14.72
C LYS A 132 -17.52 3.99 -14.93
N GLN A 133 -16.53 4.03 -15.81
CA GLN A 133 -15.72 2.89 -16.19
C GLN A 133 -14.32 3.37 -16.55
N LEU A 134 -13.33 2.55 -16.22
CA LEU A 134 -11.95 2.69 -16.66
C LEU A 134 -11.59 1.47 -17.50
N HIS A 135 -10.96 1.72 -18.65
CA HIS A 135 -10.38 0.68 -19.49
C HIS A 135 -8.88 0.96 -19.61
N VAL A 136 -8.08 0.11 -18.99
CA VAL A 136 -6.62 0.24 -18.94
C VAL A 136 -6.04 -0.67 -20.01
N ILE A 137 -5.37 -0.08 -20.99
CA ILE A 137 -4.72 -0.77 -22.10
C ILE A 137 -3.23 -0.46 -22.06
N ALA A 138 -2.41 -1.50 -22.00
CA ALA A 138 -0.95 -1.40 -22.14
C ALA A 138 -0.40 -2.72 -22.72
N LYS A 139 0.92 -2.83 -22.85
CA LYS A 139 1.55 -4.11 -23.15
C LYS A 139 1.16 -5.13 -22.07
N ASP A 140 0.65 -6.28 -22.49
CA ASP A 140 0.22 -7.36 -21.60
C ASP A 140 -0.85 -6.94 -20.55
N THR A 141 -1.63 -5.89 -20.84
CA THR A 141 -2.72 -5.42 -19.98
C THR A 141 -3.92 -4.96 -20.83
N ASP A 142 -5.08 -5.52 -20.50
CA ASP A 142 -6.39 -5.12 -21.00
C ASP A 142 -7.39 -5.37 -19.87
N LEU A 143 -7.61 -4.35 -19.04
CA LEU A 143 -8.43 -4.44 -17.83
C LEU A 143 -9.55 -3.41 -17.86
N THR A 144 -10.78 -3.86 -17.68
CA THR A 144 -11.94 -2.99 -17.50
C THR A 144 -12.46 -3.09 -16.06
N VAL A 145 -12.73 -1.94 -15.45
CA VAL A 145 -13.36 -1.84 -14.12
C VAL A 145 -14.44 -0.77 -14.11
N SER A 146 -15.52 -0.99 -13.36
CA SER A 146 -16.53 0.04 -13.09
C SER A 146 -16.13 0.88 -11.88
N VAL A 147 -16.40 2.18 -11.97
CA VAL A 147 -16.21 3.18 -10.91
C VAL A 147 -17.48 4.04 -10.73
N ASP A 148 -18.61 3.58 -11.27
CA ASP A 148 -19.87 4.32 -11.21
C ASP A 148 -20.28 4.60 -9.76
N GLY A 149 -20.58 5.86 -9.47
CA GLY A 149 -20.94 6.33 -8.13
C GLY A 149 -19.81 6.31 -7.09
N ARG A 150 -18.56 6.04 -7.49
CA ARG A 150 -17.41 6.06 -6.56
C ARG A 150 -16.87 7.46 -6.35
N LYS A 151 -16.36 7.72 -5.15
CA LYS A 151 -15.77 8.99 -4.76
C LYS A 151 -14.27 8.98 -5.05
N TRP A 152 -13.82 9.94 -5.84
CA TRP A 152 -12.41 10.16 -6.12
C TRP A 152 -11.76 11.05 -5.07
N ILE A 153 -10.55 10.67 -4.67
CA ILE A 153 -9.74 11.34 -3.64
C ILE A 153 -8.48 11.90 -4.31
N ASN A 154 -8.11 13.12 -3.93
CA ASN A 154 -6.91 13.81 -4.39
C ASN A 154 -5.86 13.77 -3.28
N CYS A 155 -4.72 13.15 -3.55
CA CYS A 155 -3.64 12.92 -2.61
C CYS A 155 -2.44 13.81 -2.97
N TYR A 156 -2.06 14.68 -2.03
CA TYR A 156 -1.11 15.78 -2.25
C TYR A 156 -0.20 16.00 -1.03
N GLY A 157 0.16 14.93 -0.31
CA GLY A 157 1.16 15.03 0.76
C GLY A 157 0.56 15.15 2.16
N ARG A 158 -0.66 14.66 2.38
CA ARG A 158 -1.39 14.77 3.64
C ARG A 158 -1.35 13.47 4.44
N GLU A 159 -1.76 12.37 3.80
CA GLU A 159 -1.76 11.03 4.39
C GLU A 159 -0.53 10.20 3.95
N ASN A 160 -0.10 10.31 2.70
CA ASN A 160 1.17 9.76 2.21
C ASN A 160 2.13 10.92 1.93
N PHE A 161 3.44 10.74 2.12
CA PHE A 161 4.45 11.74 1.76
C PHE A 161 5.79 11.09 1.38
N PRO A 162 6.34 11.30 0.16
CA PRO A 162 5.75 12.00 -0.98
C PRO A 162 4.46 11.34 -1.49
N ASP A 163 3.72 12.07 -2.32
CA ASP A 163 2.40 11.72 -2.80
C ASP A 163 2.23 12.15 -4.27
N GLY A 164 1.07 11.89 -4.87
CA GLY A 164 0.81 12.32 -6.25
C GLY A 164 -0.37 11.63 -6.93
N GLU A 165 -1.13 10.82 -6.22
CA GLU A 165 -2.22 10.05 -6.82
C GLU A 165 -3.58 10.75 -6.76
N VAL A 166 -4.42 10.44 -7.75
CA VAL A 166 -5.87 10.64 -7.68
C VAL A 166 -6.51 9.26 -7.78
N PHE A 167 -7.13 8.80 -6.70
CA PHE A 167 -7.53 7.40 -6.55
C PHE A 167 -9.00 7.22 -6.18
N THR A 168 -9.50 6.01 -6.44
CA THR A 168 -10.80 5.50 -6.00
C THR A 168 -10.75 3.97 -5.91
N GLY A 169 -11.71 3.35 -5.21
CA GLY A 169 -11.96 1.91 -5.33
C GLY A 169 -12.87 1.59 -6.53
N PRO A 170 -12.65 0.48 -7.25
CA PRO A 170 -13.58 -0.02 -8.26
C PRO A 170 -14.85 -0.61 -7.63
N ILE A 171 -15.89 -0.85 -8.40
CA ILE A 171 -17.00 -1.74 -8.00
C ILE A 171 -16.45 -3.16 -7.92
N GLU A 172 -16.62 -3.80 -6.76
CA GLU A 172 -15.90 -5.01 -6.35
C GLU A 172 -16.04 -6.13 -7.38
N ASN A 173 -17.24 -6.31 -7.94
CA ASN A 173 -17.56 -7.40 -8.85
C ASN A 173 -17.43 -7.05 -10.34
N SER A 174 -16.76 -5.93 -10.68
CA SER A 174 -16.77 -5.37 -12.03
C SER A 174 -15.50 -5.60 -12.85
N ALA A 175 -14.41 -6.08 -12.23
CA ALA A 175 -13.15 -6.28 -12.94
C ALA A 175 -13.25 -7.42 -13.96
N GLU A 176 -12.87 -7.14 -15.20
CA GLU A 176 -12.83 -8.08 -16.32
C GLU A 176 -11.55 -7.85 -17.14
N GLY A 177 -10.85 -8.92 -17.51
CA GLY A 177 -9.66 -8.86 -18.36
C GLY A 177 -8.38 -9.28 -17.65
N TYR A 178 -7.25 -8.63 -17.91
CA TYR A 178 -5.95 -8.98 -17.35
C TYR A 178 -5.03 -7.77 -17.20
N ILE A 179 -4.12 -7.84 -16.24
CA ILE A 179 -3.14 -6.80 -15.94
C ILE A 179 -1.78 -7.42 -15.63
N SER A 180 -0.72 -6.73 -16.02
CA SER A 180 0.67 -7.08 -15.75
C SER A 180 1.37 -5.97 -14.96
N TYR A 181 2.15 -6.36 -13.95
CA TYR A 181 3.00 -5.46 -13.17
C TYR A 181 4.47 -5.80 -13.43
N SER A 182 5.25 -4.79 -13.86
CA SER A 182 6.67 -4.92 -14.17
C SER A 182 7.59 -4.56 -13.01
N PHE A 183 7.06 -4.03 -11.92
CA PHE A 183 7.85 -3.68 -10.74
C PHE A 183 7.74 -4.79 -9.68
N PRO A 184 8.85 -5.13 -9.01
CA PRO A 184 8.84 -6.13 -7.94
C PRO A 184 7.98 -5.64 -6.77
N VAL A 185 7.24 -6.57 -6.15
CA VAL A 185 6.50 -6.29 -4.91
C VAL A 185 7.17 -7.01 -3.76
N SER A 186 7.64 -6.24 -2.78
CA SER A 186 8.19 -6.77 -1.52
C SER A 186 7.13 -6.74 -0.42
N HIS A 187 6.74 -7.92 0.08
CA HIS A 187 5.77 -8.07 1.17
C HIS A 187 6.18 -9.19 2.13
N GLY A 188 6.12 -8.92 3.44
CA GLY A 188 6.42 -9.93 4.47
C GLY A 188 7.84 -10.53 4.35
N GLY A 189 8.80 -9.75 3.85
CA GLY A 189 10.18 -10.17 3.57
C GLY A 189 10.34 -11.06 2.35
N ARG A 190 9.38 -11.06 1.43
CA ARG A 190 9.39 -11.85 0.19
C ARG A 190 9.09 -10.96 -0.99
N GLU A 191 9.73 -11.28 -2.10
CA GLU A 191 9.60 -10.54 -3.35
C GLU A 191 8.83 -11.36 -4.38
N VAL A 192 7.97 -10.69 -5.14
CA VAL A 192 7.19 -11.26 -6.23
C VAL A 192 7.42 -10.40 -7.47
N ASP A 193 7.84 -11.04 -8.57
CA ASP A 193 8.25 -10.36 -9.81
C ASP A 193 7.35 -10.77 -10.98
N ASP A 194 7.22 -9.87 -11.96
CA ASP A 194 6.44 -10.04 -13.19
C ASP A 194 5.02 -10.58 -12.95
N ILE A 195 4.29 -9.94 -12.04
CA ILE A 195 2.95 -10.37 -11.64
C ILE A 195 1.99 -10.19 -12.84
N LYS A 196 1.24 -11.24 -13.17
CA LYS A 196 0.12 -11.16 -14.12
C LYS A 196 -1.14 -11.72 -13.47
N LEU A 197 -2.23 -10.96 -13.52
CA LEU A 197 -3.52 -11.34 -12.93
C LEU A 197 -4.61 -11.28 -13.98
N TRP A 198 -5.48 -12.29 -14.01
CA TRP A 198 -6.68 -12.32 -14.86
C TRP A 198 -7.92 -12.24 -14.00
N PHE A 199 -8.84 -11.36 -14.38
CA PHE A 199 -10.06 -11.05 -13.66
C PHE A 199 -11.29 -11.54 -14.41
N LYS A 200 -12.24 -12.06 -13.66
CA LYS A 200 -13.61 -12.35 -14.12
C LYS A 200 -14.60 -12.05 -13.01
N LYS A 201 -15.58 -11.19 -13.28
CA LYS A 201 -16.60 -10.73 -12.33
C LYS A 201 -15.99 -10.23 -11.02
N GLY A 202 -14.93 -9.43 -11.12
CA GLY A 202 -14.20 -8.90 -9.97
C GLY A 202 -13.14 -9.82 -9.37
N LYS A 203 -13.08 -11.09 -9.78
CA LYS A 203 -12.24 -12.10 -9.12
C LYS A 203 -11.01 -12.47 -9.91
N VAL A 204 -9.88 -12.62 -9.23
CA VAL A 204 -8.65 -13.21 -9.79
C VAL A 204 -8.87 -14.70 -10.06
N VAL A 205 -9.02 -15.05 -11.34
CA VAL A 205 -9.21 -16.44 -11.81
C VAL A 205 -7.91 -17.11 -12.25
N LYS A 206 -6.86 -16.33 -12.51
CA LYS A 206 -5.52 -16.83 -12.83
C LYS A 206 -4.48 -15.83 -12.30
N ALA A 207 -3.37 -16.34 -11.80
CA ALA A 207 -2.22 -15.55 -11.38
C ALA A 207 -0.92 -16.20 -11.85
N GLU A 208 0.01 -15.38 -12.33
CA GLU A 208 1.36 -15.77 -12.70
C GLU A 208 2.36 -14.78 -12.08
N ALA A 209 3.58 -15.25 -11.84
CA ALA A 209 4.72 -14.46 -11.41
C ALA A 209 6.00 -15.21 -11.81
N SER A 210 7.03 -14.51 -12.24
CA SER A 210 8.33 -15.13 -12.58
C SER A 210 9.09 -15.56 -11.32
N LYS A 211 8.89 -14.83 -10.22
CA LYS A 211 9.42 -15.11 -8.88
C LYS A 211 8.32 -14.99 -7.84
N GLY A 212 8.38 -15.79 -6.78
CA GLY A 212 7.45 -15.65 -5.64
C GLY A 212 6.02 -16.13 -5.90
N LYS A 213 5.74 -16.87 -6.99
CA LYS A 213 4.39 -17.32 -7.36
C LYS A 213 3.62 -18.02 -6.22
N LYS A 214 4.25 -18.95 -5.50
CA LYS A 214 3.61 -19.66 -4.36
C LYS A 214 3.17 -18.69 -3.25
N PHE A 215 3.95 -17.64 -3.03
CA PHE A 215 3.62 -16.63 -2.04
C PHE A 215 2.46 -15.74 -2.52
N LEU A 216 2.48 -15.31 -3.78
CA LEU A 216 1.35 -14.61 -4.42
C LEU A 216 0.04 -15.41 -4.29
N GLU A 217 0.06 -16.70 -4.62
CA GLU A 217 -1.10 -17.58 -4.47
C GLU A 217 -1.60 -17.64 -3.02
N SER A 218 -0.68 -17.74 -2.05
CA SER A 218 -1.05 -17.74 -0.63
C SER A 218 -1.68 -16.43 -0.15
N MET A 219 -1.27 -15.29 -0.72
CA MET A 219 -1.87 -13.98 -0.43
C MET A 219 -3.28 -13.89 -1.01
N LEU A 220 -3.45 -14.33 -2.26
CA LEU A 220 -4.77 -14.38 -2.91
C LEU A 220 -5.73 -15.33 -2.16
N ASP A 221 -5.24 -16.41 -1.56
CA ASP A 221 -6.07 -17.36 -0.80
C ASP A 221 -6.29 -16.98 0.67
N MET A 222 -5.84 -15.80 1.12
CA MET A 222 -5.90 -15.42 2.53
C MET A 222 -7.32 -15.25 3.05
N ASP A 223 -8.21 -14.63 2.26
CA ASP A 223 -9.63 -14.49 2.56
C ASP A 223 -10.47 -14.24 1.30
N LYS A 224 -11.79 -14.13 1.47
CA LYS A 224 -12.74 -13.98 0.37
C LYS A 224 -12.56 -12.68 -0.43
N GLY A 225 -12.03 -11.63 0.18
CA GLY A 225 -11.80 -10.33 -0.46
C GLY A 225 -10.43 -10.21 -1.13
N ALA A 226 -9.52 -11.16 -0.88
CA ALA A 226 -8.18 -11.18 -1.49
C ALA A 226 -8.17 -11.70 -2.94
N ARG A 227 -9.29 -12.26 -3.43
CA ARG A 227 -9.46 -12.68 -4.84
C ARG A 227 -10.48 -11.83 -5.57
#